data_AF-A0A7C6XFF6-F1
#
_entry.id   AF-A0A7C6XFF6-F1
#
_cell.length_a   1.000
_cell.length_b   1.000
_cell.length_c   1.000
_cell.angle_alpha   90.00
_cell.angle_beta   90.00
_cell.angle_gamma   90.00
#
_symmetry.space_group_name_H-M   'P 1'
#
loop_
_entity.id
_entity.type
_entity.pdbx_description
1 polymer ?
#
loop_
_entity_poly.entity_id
_entity_poly.type
_entity_poly.pdbx_seq_one_letter_code
_entity_poly.pdbx_strand_id
1 'polypeptide(L)'
;MIRLAGEAFMAVRGVVAGWVRRVAARDGDPGLEVRQEGSGDQLVIRRGEETLVRVTAEGGIAGPVRLVPQSEPEAAAEGYAYYDSAEKRLRWHDGLAWRGSAAAGDNADITSLSGLITPLDVAQGGTGGSTVAGARAKLGIGRSVFSALGRPMGCDVAASDPDLRDFYGGFTDGVYGYLVPFGMGESRSGKVARLDLRDFASVTSLDLTTAVRRLTFVAGKEGGIRRGDTVTGAISGATATVAGVAVTSGAWATGDAAGDLYLRDQTGSFVAESLNAGGSVGIASVAGNSWESGLVGFLGGFTDGRYGYLVPQSGSDGLHGRAARIDLADFASVEVIPLDTLPGSPKGFGGGFTDGVHAYFVPTFTGCFARVKLANLDEMDALDLTALDGDLTGFVGGFTDGRYGYLVPWDHGARSGKVVRVDLTDFASVAVLNLAAFDSELKGFIGGFTDGRYAYLVPYDNGQKSGKVARVDLADFSSITTLDLEAVDPDLKGFYGGFTDGRYGYFVPNAGAVAKLARVDLEDFSTVSICDLTAVHPQMRGYCGGYVNGGYGYLVPSFATTVARLQLGFGGGL
;
A
#
# COMPACT_ATOMS: atom_id res chain seq x y z
N MET A 1 43.35 -41.94 48.81
CA MET A 1 44.26 -43.10 48.97
C MET A 1 43.79 -43.94 50.17
N ILE A 2 43.32 -45.20 50.00
CA ILE A 2 42.92 -46.06 51.14
C ILE A 2 43.17 -47.55 50.84
N ARG A 3 43.98 -48.22 51.68
CA ARG A 3 44.17 -49.68 51.81
C ARG A 3 43.11 -50.28 52.75
N LEU A 4 42.77 -51.56 52.55
CA LEU A 4 42.11 -52.41 53.55
C LEU A 4 42.90 -53.73 53.69
N ALA A 5 43.00 -54.23 54.92
CA ALA A 5 43.63 -55.51 55.26
C ALA A 5 42.60 -56.40 56.00
N GLY A 6 42.75 -57.72 55.85
CA GLY A 6 41.99 -58.72 56.62
C GLY A 6 41.04 -59.59 55.80
N GLU A 7 40.56 -60.66 56.44
CA GLU A 7 39.88 -61.83 55.85
C GLU A 7 38.56 -61.53 55.10
N ALA A 8 38.08 -60.28 55.12
CA ALA A 8 36.99 -59.81 54.27
C ALA A 8 37.35 -59.73 52.76
N PHE A 9 38.63 -59.85 52.40
CA PHE A 9 39.11 -59.76 51.01
C PHE A 9 38.84 -61.03 50.16
N MET A 10 38.55 -62.18 50.78
CA MET A 10 38.53 -63.48 50.07
C MET A 10 37.14 -64.03 49.73
N ALA A 11 36.04 -63.43 50.21
CA ALA A 11 34.68 -63.95 49.99
C ALA A 11 33.98 -63.42 48.72
N VAL A 12 34.53 -62.41 48.03
CA VAL A 12 33.85 -61.70 46.92
C VAL A 12 34.48 -61.98 45.55
N ARG A 13 35.47 -62.89 45.46
CA ARG A 13 36.27 -63.09 44.24
C ARG A 13 35.77 -64.18 43.27
N GLY A 14 34.55 -64.68 43.44
CA GLY A 14 34.06 -65.87 42.71
C GLY A 14 33.34 -65.59 41.39
N VAL A 15 32.49 -64.57 41.30
CA VAL A 15 31.69 -64.29 40.08
C VAL A 15 31.44 -62.78 40.04
N VAL A 16 31.75 -62.11 38.93
CA VAL A 16 31.69 -60.65 38.69
C VAL A 16 32.85 -59.84 39.29
N ALA A 17 34.09 -60.26 38.97
CA ALA A 17 35.24 -59.37 39.00
C ALA A 17 35.12 -58.34 37.86
N GLY A 18 34.88 -57.08 38.20
CA GLY A 18 35.17 -55.95 37.29
C GLY A 18 34.49 -54.63 37.62
N TRP A 19 33.24 -54.62 38.11
CA TRP A 19 32.37 -53.46 37.81
C TRP A 19 31.78 -52.68 38.99
N VAL A 20 31.97 -53.08 40.26
CA VAL A 20 31.45 -52.30 41.41
C VAL A 20 32.54 -52.03 42.43
N ARG A 21 33.29 -50.94 42.22
CA ARG A 21 34.15 -50.35 43.26
C ARG A 21 33.32 -49.39 44.11
N ARG A 22 32.87 -49.88 45.27
CA ARG A 22 32.43 -49.15 46.47
C ARG A 22 31.12 -48.35 46.38
N VAL A 23 30.08 -48.87 47.02
CA VAL A 23 28.96 -48.08 47.56
C VAL A 23 29.05 -48.17 49.08
N ALA A 24 29.16 -47.04 49.78
CA ALA A 24 29.04 -46.97 51.24
C ALA A 24 27.85 -46.08 51.59
N ALA A 25 26.89 -46.62 52.33
CA ALA A 25 25.93 -45.83 53.09
C ALA A 25 26.69 -45.21 54.27
N ARG A 26 26.56 -43.90 54.47
CA ARG A 26 27.18 -43.19 55.60
C ARG A 26 26.50 -43.69 56.88
N ASP A 27 27.29 -44.18 57.83
CA ASP A 27 26.82 -44.74 59.11
C ASP A 27 25.71 -43.88 59.73
N GLY A 28 24.52 -44.48 59.91
CA GLY A 28 23.42 -43.90 60.67
C GLY A 28 22.00 -44.09 60.13
N ASP A 29 21.79 -44.59 58.91
CA ASP A 29 20.44 -44.76 58.34
C ASP A 29 20.10 -46.26 58.11
N PRO A 30 19.44 -46.94 59.05
CA PRO A 30 19.21 -48.40 59.02
C PRO A 30 18.22 -48.88 57.94
N GLY A 31 17.83 -48.01 56.99
CA GLY A 31 16.80 -48.31 56.01
C GLY A 31 17.28 -48.85 54.67
N LEU A 32 18.58 -48.77 54.31
CA LEU A 32 19.07 -49.04 52.95
C LEU A 32 19.61 -50.47 52.76
N GLU A 33 18.96 -51.26 51.92
CA GLU A 33 19.36 -52.63 51.57
C GLU A 33 19.79 -52.74 50.11
N VAL A 34 20.87 -53.49 49.85
CA VAL A 34 21.33 -53.83 48.50
C VAL A 34 21.11 -55.33 48.27
N ARG A 35 20.26 -55.69 47.32
CA ARG A 35 19.95 -57.09 46.99
C ARG A 35 20.03 -57.35 45.50
N GLN A 36 20.39 -58.58 45.14
CA GLN A 36 20.34 -59.08 43.77
C GLN A 36 18.93 -59.64 43.54
N GLU A 37 18.22 -59.20 42.50
CA GLU A 37 16.88 -59.69 42.15
C GLU A 37 16.85 -60.23 40.71
N GLY A 38 16.07 -61.28 40.44
CA GLY A 38 15.93 -61.87 39.09
C GLY A 38 17.08 -62.81 38.70
N SER A 39 17.38 -62.90 37.39
CA SER A 39 18.33 -63.86 36.76
C SER A 39 19.80 -63.74 37.20
N GLY A 40 20.10 -62.97 38.23
CA GLY A 40 21.47 -62.66 38.68
C GLY A 40 22.04 -61.38 38.05
N ASP A 41 21.33 -60.78 37.09
CA ASP A 41 21.85 -59.68 36.28
C ASP A 41 21.36 -58.29 36.71
N GLN A 42 20.64 -58.19 37.83
CA GLN A 42 20.17 -56.92 38.38
C GLN A 42 20.53 -56.74 39.86
N LEU A 43 21.14 -55.60 40.17
CA LEU A 43 21.43 -55.12 41.52
C LEU A 43 20.42 -54.04 41.89
N VAL A 44 19.70 -54.24 42.99
CA VAL A 44 18.63 -53.35 43.45
C VAL A 44 18.99 -52.74 44.79
N ILE A 45 18.96 -51.42 44.88
CA ILE A 45 19.14 -50.66 46.12
C ILE A 45 17.75 -50.22 46.58
N ARG A 46 17.36 -50.58 47.80
CA ARG A 46 16.04 -50.32 48.38
C ARG A 46 16.12 -49.53 49.67
N ARG A 47 15.03 -48.85 50.00
CA ARG A 47 14.76 -48.37 51.36
C ARG A 47 13.37 -48.82 51.81
N GLY A 48 13.31 -49.80 52.70
CA GLY A 48 12.04 -50.50 52.98
C GLY A 48 11.52 -51.25 51.74
N GLU A 49 10.23 -51.06 51.39
CA GLU A 49 9.64 -51.63 50.16
C GLU A 49 9.92 -50.78 48.90
N GLU A 50 10.44 -49.56 49.06
CA GLU A 50 10.72 -48.66 47.94
C GLU A 50 12.03 -49.04 47.25
N THR A 51 11.97 -49.18 45.93
CA THR A 51 13.16 -49.42 45.10
C THR A 51 13.76 -48.08 44.67
N LEU A 52 14.95 -47.76 45.18
CA LEU A 52 15.63 -46.50 44.92
C LEU A 52 16.40 -46.53 43.60
N VAL A 53 17.12 -47.62 43.32
CA VAL A 53 17.95 -47.74 42.11
C VAL A 53 17.98 -49.20 41.64
N ARG A 54 17.79 -49.45 40.34
CA ARG A 54 18.12 -50.72 39.68
C ARG A 54 19.33 -50.55 38.78
N VAL A 55 20.30 -51.44 38.89
CA VAL A 55 21.49 -51.51 38.04
C VAL A 55 21.42 -52.81 37.25
N THR A 56 21.40 -52.71 35.92
CA THR A 56 21.32 -53.87 35.00
C THR A 56 22.70 -54.26 34.49
N ALA A 57 22.87 -55.52 34.06
CA ALA A 57 24.12 -56.05 33.53
C ALA A 57 24.63 -55.33 32.25
N GLU A 58 23.75 -54.64 31.52
CA GLU A 58 24.12 -53.80 30.37
C GLU A 58 24.63 -52.40 30.77
N GLY A 59 24.79 -52.12 32.07
CA GLY A 59 25.31 -50.86 32.60
C GLY A 59 24.26 -49.73 32.69
N GLY A 60 23.00 -49.99 32.33
CA GLY A 60 21.91 -49.05 32.51
C GLY A 60 21.47 -48.96 33.97
N ILE A 61 21.48 -47.75 34.53
CA ILE A 61 20.83 -47.43 35.80
C ILE A 61 19.38 -47.03 35.50
N ALA A 62 18.41 -47.80 36.00
CA ALA A 62 16.99 -47.50 35.87
C ALA A 62 16.45 -47.04 37.23
N GLY A 63 16.03 -45.78 37.32
CA GLY A 63 15.51 -45.13 38.53
C GLY A 63 16.00 -43.68 38.69
N PRO A 64 15.41 -42.88 39.59
CA PRO A 64 15.84 -41.51 39.83
C PRO A 64 17.23 -41.49 40.49
N VAL A 65 18.27 -41.21 39.69
CA VAL A 65 19.64 -41.02 40.20
C VAL A 65 19.77 -39.60 40.73
N ARG A 66 19.84 -39.45 42.05
CA ARG A 66 20.13 -38.17 42.69
C ARG A 66 21.64 -37.97 42.77
N LEU A 67 22.21 -37.25 41.82
CA LEU A 67 23.59 -36.78 41.91
C LEU A 67 23.64 -35.69 43.00
N VAL A 68 24.31 -35.99 44.11
CA VAL A 68 24.61 -34.97 45.12
C VAL A 68 25.56 -33.96 44.47
N PRO A 69 25.35 -32.64 44.64
CA PRO A 69 26.28 -31.67 44.09
C PRO A 69 27.67 -31.90 44.69
N GLN A 70 28.69 -31.99 43.83
CA GLN A 70 30.08 -32.24 44.19
C GLN A 70 30.99 -31.34 43.34
N SER A 71 32.24 -31.16 43.77
CA SER A 71 33.31 -30.56 42.95
C SER A 71 34.06 -31.63 42.16
N GLU A 72 34.92 -31.23 41.22
CA GLU A 72 35.74 -32.16 40.42
C GLU A 72 36.51 -33.16 41.31
N PRO A 73 36.28 -34.48 41.16
CA PRO A 73 36.97 -35.51 41.94
C PRO A 73 38.48 -35.57 41.67
N GLU A 74 39.28 -35.75 42.73
CA GLU A 74 40.76 -35.87 42.64
C GLU A 74 41.26 -37.09 41.85
N ALA A 75 40.41 -38.11 41.63
CA ALA A 75 40.74 -39.28 40.81
C ALA A 75 39.48 -39.82 40.12
N ALA A 76 39.51 -39.91 38.79
CA ALA A 76 38.39 -40.42 37.99
C ALA A 76 38.87 -41.45 36.95
N ALA A 77 38.03 -42.47 36.74
CA ALA A 77 38.15 -43.39 35.61
C ALA A 77 37.09 -43.05 34.56
N GLU A 78 37.24 -43.57 33.34
CA GLU A 78 36.22 -43.50 32.31
C GLU A 78 34.83 -43.90 32.86
N GLY A 79 33.80 -43.11 32.53
CA GLY A 79 32.42 -43.35 32.95
C GLY A 79 32.02 -42.72 34.30
N TYR A 80 32.95 -42.10 35.03
CA TYR A 80 32.59 -41.33 36.23
C TYR A 80 31.81 -40.08 35.84
N ALA A 81 30.72 -39.76 36.57
CA ALA A 81 29.96 -38.54 36.38
C ALA A 81 29.58 -37.89 37.72
N TYR A 82 29.52 -36.56 37.76
CA TYR A 82 29.07 -35.78 38.91
C TYR A 82 28.34 -34.52 38.45
N TYR A 83 27.53 -33.92 39.32
CA TYR A 83 26.94 -32.61 39.07
C TYR A 83 27.81 -31.54 39.71
N ASP A 84 28.37 -30.66 38.88
CA ASP A 84 29.17 -29.53 39.33
C ASP A 84 28.24 -28.40 39.81
N SER A 85 28.22 -28.15 41.12
CA SER A 85 27.37 -27.10 41.70
C SER A 85 27.79 -25.69 41.31
N ALA A 86 29.08 -25.48 41.04
CA ALA A 86 29.61 -24.16 40.72
C ALA A 86 29.26 -23.81 39.27
N GLU A 87 29.44 -24.77 38.36
CA GLU A 87 29.17 -24.59 36.93
C GLU A 87 27.74 -24.94 36.52
N LYS A 88 26.94 -25.51 37.43
CA LYS A 88 25.55 -25.96 37.23
C LYS A 88 25.39 -26.88 36.01
N ARG A 89 26.29 -27.85 35.85
CA ARG A 89 26.27 -28.82 34.75
C ARG A 89 26.65 -30.22 35.18
N LEU A 90 26.19 -31.20 34.41
CA LEU A 90 26.66 -32.57 34.53
C LEU A 90 28.07 -32.65 33.92
N ARG A 91 28.99 -33.28 34.63
CA ARG A 91 30.35 -33.55 34.16
C ARG A 91 30.54 -35.06 34.07
N TRP A 92 31.22 -35.54 33.04
CA TRP A 92 31.62 -36.96 32.92
C TRP A 92 33.06 -37.10 32.46
N HIS A 93 33.76 -38.15 32.91
CA HIS A 93 35.14 -38.42 32.53
C HIS A 93 35.17 -39.44 31.39
N ASP A 94 35.80 -39.10 30.26
CA ASP A 94 35.87 -39.95 29.05
C ASP A 94 37.08 -40.89 29.02
N GLY A 95 37.84 -40.95 30.12
CA GLY A 95 39.08 -41.72 30.23
C GLY A 95 40.35 -40.90 29.98
N LEU A 96 40.22 -39.72 29.38
CA LEU A 96 41.32 -38.77 29.16
C LEU A 96 41.11 -37.45 29.90
N ALA A 97 39.88 -36.94 29.93
CA ALA A 97 39.55 -35.67 30.55
C ALA A 97 38.09 -35.61 31.02
N TRP A 98 37.80 -34.61 31.85
CA TRP A 98 36.43 -34.23 32.17
C TRP A 98 35.78 -33.48 31.00
N ARG A 99 34.56 -33.92 30.67
CA ARG A 99 33.64 -33.29 29.73
C ARG A 99 32.45 -32.73 30.49
N GLY A 100 31.81 -31.70 29.94
CA GLY A 100 30.64 -31.07 30.53
C GLY A 100 29.45 -31.10 29.57
N SER A 101 28.26 -31.25 30.15
CA SER A 101 27.02 -30.90 29.46
C SER A 101 26.92 -29.39 29.32
N ALA A 102 25.95 -28.93 28.52
CA ALA A 102 25.52 -27.54 28.59
C ALA A 102 25.15 -27.18 30.04
N ALA A 103 25.47 -25.96 30.45
CA ALA A 103 25.05 -25.41 31.73
C ALA A 103 23.54 -25.27 31.79
N ALA A 104 22.93 -25.52 32.94
CA ALA A 104 21.50 -25.28 33.12
C ALA A 104 21.20 -23.78 33.19
N GLY A 105 20.28 -23.28 32.35
CA GLY A 105 19.78 -21.91 32.39
C GLY A 105 19.80 -21.24 31.02
N ASP A 106 20.51 -20.12 30.90
CA ASP A 106 20.61 -19.34 29.66
C ASP A 106 21.42 -20.04 28.56
N ASN A 107 22.01 -21.20 28.85
CA ASN A 107 22.71 -22.10 27.92
C ASN A 107 23.75 -21.39 27.02
N ALA A 108 24.42 -20.35 27.54
CA ALA A 108 25.38 -19.55 26.78
C ALA A 108 26.65 -20.31 26.33
N ASP A 109 26.84 -21.54 26.83
CA ASP A 109 27.97 -22.42 26.51
C ASP A 109 27.68 -23.41 25.35
N ILE A 110 26.47 -23.43 24.79
CA ILE A 110 26.16 -24.23 23.60
C ILE A 110 26.81 -23.60 22.36
N THR A 111 27.72 -24.32 21.72
CA THR A 111 28.42 -23.86 20.50
C THR A 111 27.83 -24.39 19.20
N SER A 112 27.06 -25.49 19.24
CA SER A 112 26.38 -26.04 18.07
C SER A 112 25.17 -26.93 18.44
N LEU A 113 24.19 -27.01 17.55
CA LEU A 113 22.98 -27.87 17.66
C LEU A 113 22.81 -28.69 16.37
N SER A 114 23.66 -29.70 16.17
CA SER A 114 23.72 -30.47 14.91
C SER A 114 22.62 -31.53 14.72
N GLY A 115 21.82 -31.83 15.75
CA GLY A 115 20.76 -32.84 15.72
C GLY A 115 19.36 -32.31 15.43
N LEU A 116 19.23 -31.03 15.07
CA LEU A 116 17.93 -30.40 14.88
C LEU A 116 17.33 -30.77 13.51
N ILE A 117 16.41 -31.75 13.49
CA ILE A 117 15.72 -32.20 12.26
C ILE A 117 14.33 -31.59 12.08
N THR A 118 13.78 -31.01 13.15
CA THR A 118 12.50 -30.29 13.14
C THR A 118 12.75 -28.81 13.39
N PRO A 119 12.20 -27.89 12.56
CA PRO A 119 12.32 -26.46 12.81
C PRO A 119 11.71 -26.04 14.15
N LEU A 120 12.32 -25.06 14.81
CA LEU A 120 11.73 -24.43 16.01
C LEU A 120 10.65 -23.43 15.59
N ASP A 121 9.58 -23.33 16.38
CA ASP A 121 8.60 -22.25 16.19
C ASP A 121 9.19 -20.89 16.64
N VAL A 122 8.46 -19.81 16.37
CA VAL A 122 8.93 -18.44 16.68
C VAL A 122 9.14 -18.22 18.17
N ALA A 123 8.29 -18.81 19.02
CA ALA A 123 8.41 -18.66 20.47
C ALA A 123 9.62 -19.43 21.03
N GLN A 124 10.07 -20.48 20.34
CA GLN A 124 11.20 -21.32 20.72
C GLN A 124 12.53 -20.89 20.09
N GLY A 125 12.51 -20.17 18.98
CA GLY A 125 13.69 -19.88 18.14
C GLY A 125 14.74 -18.93 18.73
N GLY A 126 14.72 -18.64 20.03
CA GLY A 126 15.78 -17.89 20.72
C GLY A 126 15.91 -16.41 20.31
N THR A 127 14.97 -15.88 19.53
CA THR A 127 14.99 -14.49 19.04
C THR A 127 14.61 -13.46 20.11
N GLY A 128 14.06 -13.91 21.25
CA GLY A 128 13.51 -13.03 22.28
C GLY A 128 12.15 -12.41 21.94
N GLY A 129 11.48 -12.87 20.87
CA GLY A 129 10.11 -12.48 20.50
C GLY A 129 9.18 -13.70 20.45
N SER A 130 7.95 -13.56 20.96
CA SER A 130 6.90 -14.60 20.91
C SER A 130 5.99 -14.50 19.68
N THR A 131 6.20 -13.50 18.83
CA THR A 131 5.42 -13.26 17.60
C THR A 131 6.36 -13.12 16.41
N VAL A 132 5.86 -13.40 15.20
CA VAL A 132 6.63 -13.27 13.95
C VAL A 132 7.20 -11.86 13.80
N ALA A 133 6.42 -10.83 14.14
CA ALA A 133 6.86 -9.43 14.11
C ALA A 133 7.96 -9.13 15.16
N GLY A 134 7.78 -9.61 16.41
CA GLY A 134 8.75 -9.43 17.47
C GLY A 134 10.10 -10.09 17.17
N ALA A 135 10.08 -11.32 16.64
CA ALA A 135 11.28 -12.05 16.23
C ALA A 135 12.02 -11.33 15.08
N ARG A 136 11.30 -10.86 14.06
CA ARG A 136 11.88 -10.06 12.96
C ARG A 136 12.53 -8.77 13.46
N ALA A 137 11.91 -8.08 14.42
CA ALA A 137 12.48 -6.86 15.00
C ALA A 137 13.79 -7.12 15.76
N LYS A 138 13.83 -8.19 16.57
CA LYS A 138 15.01 -8.56 17.37
C LYS A 138 16.19 -9.05 16.53
N LEU A 139 15.91 -9.76 15.45
CA LEU A 139 16.92 -10.19 14.48
C LEU A 139 17.31 -9.07 13.49
N GLY A 140 16.74 -7.87 13.61
CA GLY A 140 17.00 -6.74 12.71
C GLY A 140 16.43 -6.89 11.30
N ILE A 141 15.67 -7.95 11.04
CA ILE A 141 15.10 -8.33 9.72
C ILE A 141 13.80 -7.57 9.39
N GLY A 142 13.24 -6.84 10.35
CA GLY A 142 12.11 -5.91 10.11
C GLY A 142 12.54 -4.46 9.86
N ARG A 143 13.81 -4.14 10.13
CA ARG A 143 14.44 -2.85 9.81
C ARG A 143 15.37 -3.00 8.61
N SER A 144 14.94 -3.74 7.59
CA SER A 144 15.42 -3.41 6.26
C SER A 144 14.98 -1.98 6.03
N VAL A 145 15.91 -1.04 6.28
CA VAL A 145 15.99 0.19 5.51
C VAL A 145 15.63 -0.27 4.12
N PHE A 146 14.52 0.24 3.61
CA PHE A 146 14.31 0.24 2.18
C PHE A 146 15.54 0.98 1.66
N SER A 147 16.62 0.25 1.38
CA SER A 147 17.59 0.76 0.44
C SER A 147 16.71 0.95 -0.77
N ALA A 148 16.59 2.19 -1.22
CA ALA A 148 16.26 2.39 -2.60
C ALA A 148 17.20 1.45 -3.38
N LEU A 149 16.68 0.32 -3.83
CA LEU A 149 17.44 -0.59 -4.65
C LEU A 149 17.63 0.23 -5.94
N GLY A 150 18.84 0.73 -6.14
CA GLY A 150 19.11 1.80 -7.11
C GLY A 150 18.99 3.21 -6.52
N ARG A 151 19.99 4.05 -6.79
CA ARG A 151 19.98 5.48 -6.47
C ARG A 151 18.69 6.09 -7.01
N PRO A 152 17.86 6.74 -6.19
CA PRO A 152 16.66 7.41 -6.67
C PRO A 152 17.05 8.51 -7.62
N MET A 153 16.55 8.34 -8.83
CA MET A 153 16.68 9.33 -9.88
C MET A 153 15.50 10.26 -9.65
N GLY A 154 15.78 11.52 -9.31
CA GLY A 154 14.80 12.59 -9.33
C GLY A 154 14.78 13.21 -10.72
N CYS A 155 13.59 13.55 -11.23
CA CYS A 155 13.44 14.32 -12.45
C CYS A 155 12.73 15.62 -12.11
N ASP A 156 13.41 16.76 -12.28
CA ASP A 156 12.80 18.08 -12.14
C ASP A 156 12.02 18.42 -13.41
N VAL A 157 10.70 18.29 -13.33
CA VAL A 157 9.79 18.44 -14.47
C VAL A 157 9.67 19.91 -14.91
N ALA A 158 9.93 20.85 -13.99
CA ALA A 158 9.91 22.28 -14.29
C ALA A 158 11.15 22.76 -15.06
N ALA A 159 12.20 21.93 -15.17
CA ALA A 159 13.43 22.32 -15.85
C ALA A 159 13.23 22.61 -17.36
N SER A 160 12.26 21.94 -18.00
CA SER A 160 11.90 22.18 -19.40
C SER A 160 10.89 23.29 -19.60
N ASP A 161 10.03 23.54 -18.60
CA ASP A 161 8.93 24.50 -18.67
C ASP A 161 8.58 24.97 -17.25
N PRO A 162 8.90 26.22 -16.87
CA PRO A 162 8.70 26.73 -15.50
C PRO A 162 7.24 26.74 -15.01
N ASP A 163 6.27 26.61 -15.92
CA ASP A 163 4.85 26.55 -15.58
C ASP A 163 4.40 25.14 -15.16
N LEU A 164 5.27 24.13 -15.32
CA LEU A 164 5.05 22.75 -14.88
C LEU A 164 5.41 22.60 -13.39
N ARG A 165 4.56 23.16 -12.54
CA ARG A 165 4.70 23.16 -11.09
C ARG A 165 3.37 22.85 -10.42
N ASP A 166 3.47 22.57 -9.12
CA ASP A 166 2.32 22.33 -8.27
C ASP A 166 1.42 21.17 -8.70
N PHE A 167 2.01 20.02 -9.01
CA PHE A 167 1.24 18.85 -9.40
C PHE A 167 0.37 18.31 -8.27
N TYR A 168 -0.77 17.75 -8.65
CA TYR A 168 -1.60 16.95 -7.77
C TYR A 168 -2.21 15.80 -8.57
N GLY A 169 -1.69 14.60 -8.36
CA GLY A 169 -2.07 13.41 -9.11
C GLY A 169 -1.37 13.29 -10.47
N GLY A 170 -1.33 12.06 -10.95
CA GLY A 170 -0.70 11.69 -12.21
C GLY A 170 -1.02 10.24 -12.55
N PHE A 171 -0.81 9.88 -13.80
CA PHE A 171 -1.11 8.55 -14.32
C PHE A 171 -0.06 8.13 -15.35
N THR A 172 -0.10 6.88 -15.80
CA THR A 172 0.82 6.36 -16.81
C THR A 172 0.10 5.45 -17.79
N ASP A 173 0.53 5.49 -19.05
CA ASP A 173 0.15 4.52 -20.09
C ASP A 173 1.12 3.32 -20.16
N GLY A 174 2.11 3.27 -19.24
CA GLY A 174 3.19 2.28 -19.23
C GLY A 174 4.45 2.70 -19.99
N VAL A 175 4.42 3.77 -20.78
CA VAL A 175 5.58 4.32 -21.50
C VAL A 175 5.95 5.69 -20.96
N TYR A 176 4.94 6.52 -20.73
CA TYR A 176 5.05 7.89 -20.25
C TYR A 176 4.33 8.07 -18.92
N GLY A 177 4.85 8.98 -18.11
CA GLY A 177 4.20 9.50 -16.91
C GLY A 177 3.56 10.84 -17.21
N TYR A 178 2.29 11.00 -16.87
CA TYR A 178 1.53 12.23 -17.08
C TYR A 178 1.26 12.89 -15.74
N LEU A 179 1.64 14.16 -15.60
CA LEU A 179 1.49 14.92 -14.37
C LEU A 179 0.64 16.14 -14.62
N VAL A 180 -0.31 16.36 -13.72
CA VAL A 180 -1.34 17.38 -13.88
C VAL A 180 -1.13 18.43 -12.78
N PRO A 181 -0.69 19.66 -13.16
CA PRO A 181 -0.67 20.81 -12.28
C PRO A 181 -2.03 21.04 -11.64
N PHE A 182 -2.00 21.28 -10.34
CA PHE A 182 -3.15 21.58 -9.52
C PHE A 182 -3.54 23.05 -9.66
N GLY A 183 -4.85 23.26 -9.73
CA GLY A 183 -5.42 24.57 -9.97
C GLY A 183 -5.50 25.51 -8.77
N MET A 184 -4.43 25.80 -8.04
CA MET A 184 -4.44 26.85 -7.01
C MET A 184 -3.52 28.03 -7.33
N GLY A 185 -4.05 29.25 -7.19
CA GLY A 185 -3.30 30.48 -7.37
C GLY A 185 -2.73 30.66 -8.77
N GLU A 186 -1.46 31.10 -8.83
CA GLU A 186 -0.72 31.42 -10.06
C GLU A 186 -0.28 30.16 -10.86
N SER A 187 -0.53 28.95 -10.34
CA SER A 187 -0.09 27.67 -10.94
C SER A 187 -1.12 27.04 -11.88
N ARG A 188 -2.21 27.76 -12.19
CA ARG A 188 -3.27 27.37 -13.13
C ARG A 188 -2.84 27.53 -14.59
N SER A 189 -1.73 26.89 -14.98
CA SER A 189 -1.18 27.03 -16.32
C SER A 189 -2.03 26.34 -17.40
N GLY A 190 -2.88 25.39 -17.01
CA GLY A 190 -3.59 24.53 -17.97
C GLY A 190 -2.67 23.58 -18.72
N LYS A 191 -1.39 23.47 -18.32
CA LYS A 191 -0.42 22.59 -18.94
C LYS A 191 -0.46 21.20 -18.32
N VAL A 192 -0.17 20.17 -19.11
CA VAL A 192 0.06 18.80 -18.65
C VAL A 192 1.49 18.40 -18.99
N ALA A 193 2.22 17.84 -18.04
CA ALA A 193 3.56 17.31 -18.28
C ALA A 193 3.48 15.86 -18.75
N ARG A 194 4.32 15.49 -19.71
CA ARG A 194 4.59 14.11 -20.13
C ARG A 194 6.07 13.82 -19.97
N LEU A 195 6.39 12.90 -19.06
CA LEU A 195 7.74 12.41 -18.76
C LEU A 195 7.96 11.04 -19.42
N ASP A 196 9.04 10.87 -20.17
CA ASP A 196 9.43 9.56 -20.71
C ASP A 196 9.99 8.67 -19.58
N LEU A 197 9.31 7.55 -19.30
CA LEU A 197 9.69 6.69 -18.17
C LEU A 197 10.91 5.81 -18.48
N ARG A 198 11.29 5.69 -19.76
CA ARG A 198 12.41 4.86 -20.22
C ARG A 198 13.74 5.55 -19.92
N ASP A 199 13.85 6.84 -20.25
CA ASP A 199 15.04 7.64 -19.94
C ASP A 199 14.92 8.38 -18.60
N PHE A 200 13.70 8.58 -18.10
CA PHE A 200 13.40 9.30 -16.87
C PHE A 200 14.01 10.71 -16.81
N ALA A 201 14.04 11.40 -17.96
CA ALA A 201 14.63 12.72 -18.12
C ALA A 201 13.90 13.59 -19.14
N SER A 202 13.37 13.00 -20.22
CA SER A 202 12.72 13.76 -21.29
C SER A 202 11.32 14.20 -20.88
N VAL A 203 11.08 15.52 -20.86
CA VAL A 203 9.80 16.13 -20.50
C VAL A 203 9.27 16.97 -21.66
N THR A 204 7.99 16.79 -21.98
CA THR A 204 7.22 17.64 -22.90
C THR A 204 5.95 18.15 -22.22
N SER A 205 5.47 19.34 -22.57
CA SER A 205 4.20 19.89 -22.08
C SER A 205 3.15 20.03 -23.18
N LEU A 206 1.88 19.91 -22.78
CA LEU A 206 0.70 20.25 -23.59
C LEU A 206 -0.09 21.33 -22.87
N ASP A 207 -0.29 22.48 -23.49
CA ASP A 207 -1.12 23.56 -22.96
C ASP A 207 -2.57 23.44 -23.46
N LEU A 208 -3.47 23.10 -22.55
CA LEU A 208 -4.90 22.89 -22.86
C LEU A 208 -5.62 24.19 -23.20
N THR A 209 -5.14 25.34 -22.70
CA THR A 209 -5.77 26.65 -22.92
C THR A 209 -5.64 27.11 -24.38
N THR A 210 -4.59 26.65 -25.05
CA THR A 210 -4.29 26.94 -26.45
C THR A 210 -4.61 25.78 -27.39
N ALA A 211 -4.56 24.53 -26.91
CA ALA A 211 -4.95 23.35 -27.70
C ALA A 211 -6.44 23.35 -28.08
N VAL A 212 -7.29 23.96 -27.24
CA VAL A 212 -8.73 24.10 -27.48
C VAL A 212 -9.14 25.56 -27.25
N ARG A 213 -10.02 26.07 -28.11
CA ARG A 213 -10.63 27.39 -28.02
C ARG A 213 -12.11 27.28 -27.67
N ARG A 214 -12.69 28.31 -27.06
CA ARG A 214 -14.12 28.37 -26.72
C ARG A 214 -14.85 29.37 -27.61
N LEU A 215 -16.00 28.97 -28.15
CA LEU A 215 -16.86 29.81 -28.98
C LEU A 215 -18.31 29.70 -28.47
N THR A 216 -18.83 30.79 -27.94
CA THR A 216 -20.21 30.84 -27.44
C THR A 216 -21.19 30.99 -28.61
N PHE A 217 -22.24 30.18 -28.61
CA PHE A 217 -23.28 30.16 -29.63
C PHE A 217 -24.68 30.35 -29.01
N VAL A 218 -25.61 30.82 -29.85
CA VAL A 218 -27.04 30.98 -29.56
C VAL A 218 -27.87 30.55 -30.75
N ALA A 219 -29.20 30.44 -30.56
CA ALA A 219 -30.16 30.12 -31.63
C ALA A 219 -29.82 28.82 -32.38
N GLY A 220 -29.37 27.81 -31.64
CA GLY A 220 -29.01 26.50 -32.15
C GLY A 220 -30.25 25.71 -32.59
N LYS A 221 -30.25 25.27 -33.86
CA LYS A 221 -31.38 24.65 -34.55
C LYS A 221 -31.36 23.12 -34.48
N GLU A 222 -32.49 22.52 -34.87
CA GLU A 222 -32.64 21.08 -34.99
C GLU A 222 -31.55 20.47 -35.89
N GLY A 223 -31.03 19.30 -35.50
CA GLY A 223 -29.84 18.67 -36.10
C GLY A 223 -28.58 18.85 -35.24
N GLY A 224 -28.41 20.05 -34.69
CA GLY A 224 -27.34 20.43 -33.78
C GLY A 224 -25.93 20.39 -34.36
N ILE A 225 -24.98 20.94 -33.61
CA ILE A 225 -23.54 20.77 -33.85
C ILE A 225 -23.05 19.64 -32.95
N ARG A 226 -22.26 18.72 -33.49
CA ARG A 226 -21.74 17.55 -32.77
C ARG A 226 -20.23 17.58 -32.67
N ARG A 227 -19.71 16.87 -31.68
CA ARG A 227 -18.28 16.54 -31.58
C ARG A 227 -17.80 15.90 -32.88
N GLY A 228 -16.64 16.35 -33.37
CA GLY A 228 -16.04 15.91 -34.63
C GLY A 228 -16.53 16.66 -35.86
N ASP A 229 -17.63 17.43 -35.79
CA ASP A 229 -18.07 18.26 -36.92
C ASP A 229 -17.05 19.35 -37.23
N THR A 230 -16.92 19.68 -38.52
CA THR A 230 -16.29 20.93 -38.94
C THR A 230 -17.35 22.02 -38.97
N VAL A 231 -17.18 23.05 -38.16
CA VAL A 231 -17.99 24.28 -38.21
C VAL A 231 -17.35 25.26 -39.19
N THR A 232 -18.17 25.98 -39.96
CA THR A 232 -17.73 27.02 -40.90
C THR A 232 -18.56 28.29 -40.72
N GLY A 233 -17.90 29.44 -40.57
CA GLY A 233 -18.54 30.74 -40.54
C GLY A 233 -19.13 31.10 -41.90
N ALA A 234 -20.42 31.43 -41.97
CA ALA A 234 -21.11 31.75 -43.22
C ALA A 234 -20.60 33.04 -43.88
N ILE A 235 -20.02 33.97 -43.12
CA ILE A 235 -19.50 35.26 -43.57
C ILE A 235 -17.97 35.22 -43.65
N SER A 236 -17.31 34.79 -42.57
CA SER A 236 -15.85 34.81 -42.46
C SER A 236 -15.19 33.69 -43.26
N GLY A 237 -15.90 32.60 -43.52
CA GLY A 237 -15.31 31.35 -44.02
C GLY A 237 -14.35 30.69 -43.03
N ALA A 238 -14.26 31.17 -41.79
CA ALA A 238 -13.42 30.56 -40.76
C ALA A 238 -13.92 29.14 -40.46
N THR A 239 -13.01 28.19 -40.27
CA THR A 239 -13.37 26.80 -39.98
C THR A 239 -12.72 26.33 -38.69
N ALA A 240 -13.34 25.37 -38.00
CA ALA A 240 -12.74 24.68 -36.86
C ALA A 240 -13.38 23.31 -36.67
N THR A 241 -12.68 22.38 -36.01
CA THR A 241 -13.23 21.08 -35.62
C THR A 241 -13.75 21.12 -34.19
N VAL A 242 -14.95 20.58 -33.96
CA VAL A 242 -15.60 20.59 -32.65
C VAL A 242 -15.00 19.51 -31.75
N ALA A 243 -14.34 19.92 -30.67
CA ALA A 243 -13.74 19.10 -29.61
C ALA A 243 -14.70 18.83 -28.44
N GLY A 244 -15.84 19.52 -28.37
CA GLY A 244 -16.87 19.33 -27.35
C GLY A 244 -17.99 20.35 -27.52
N VAL A 245 -19.19 20.02 -27.02
CA VAL A 245 -20.37 20.88 -27.10
C VAL A 245 -21.03 20.93 -25.73
N ALA A 246 -21.12 22.11 -25.15
CA ALA A 246 -21.85 22.34 -23.90
C ALA A 246 -23.11 23.14 -24.20
N VAL A 247 -24.29 22.50 -24.11
CA VAL A 247 -25.57 23.22 -24.17
C VAL A 247 -25.94 23.62 -22.75
N THR A 248 -25.98 24.93 -22.48
CA THR A 248 -26.21 25.47 -21.13
C THR A 248 -27.62 26.02 -20.96
N SER A 249 -28.34 26.24 -22.06
CA SER A 249 -29.76 26.61 -22.07
C SER A 249 -30.41 26.26 -23.41
N GLY A 250 -31.74 26.14 -23.41
CA GLY A 250 -32.49 25.69 -24.58
C GLY A 250 -32.16 24.24 -24.96
N ALA A 251 -32.65 23.82 -26.12
CA ALA A 251 -32.34 22.51 -26.68
C ALA A 251 -32.27 22.57 -28.21
N TRP A 252 -31.47 21.70 -28.82
CA TRP A 252 -31.36 21.65 -30.28
C TRP A 252 -32.72 21.35 -30.92
N ALA A 253 -33.50 20.45 -30.30
CA ALA A 253 -34.82 20.06 -30.77
C ALA A 253 -35.85 21.21 -30.76
N THR A 254 -35.70 22.19 -29.88
CA THR A 254 -36.59 23.37 -29.78
C THR A 254 -36.10 24.56 -30.62
N GLY A 255 -34.90 24.47 -31.19
CA GLY A 255 -34.33 25.51 -32.04
C GLY A 255 -33.83 26.76 -31.31
N ASP A 256 -33.66 26.66 -29.99
CA ASP A 256 -33.25 27.75 -29.10
C ASP A 256 -31.98 27.41 -28.30
N ALA A 257 -31.24 26.36 -28.69
CA ALA A 257 -30.04 25.95 -27.98
C ALA A 257 -29.00 27.10 -27.91
N ALA A 258 -28.44 27.28 -26.73
CA ALA A 258 -27.35 28.20 -26.48
C ALA A 258 -26.33 27.57 -25.53
N GLY A 259 -25.06 27.94 -25.72
CA GLY A 259 -23.98 27.41 -24.91
C GLY A 259 -22.63 27.63 -25.58
N ASP A 260 -21.72 26.68 -25.42
CA ASP A 260 -20.35 26.79 -25.88
C ASP A 260 -19.93 25.62 -26.76
N LEU A 261 -19.23 25.95 -27.84
CA LEU A 261 -18.44 25.02 -28.62
C LEU A 261 -16.99 25.09 -28.16
N TYR A 262 -16.38 23.93 -27.98
CA TYR A 262 -14.96 23.77 -27.80
C TYR A 262 -14.36 23.38 -29.15
N LEU A 263 -13.36 24.12 -29.61
CA LEU A 263 -12.86 24.08 -30.98
C LEU A 263 -11.36 23.80 -31.02
N ARG A 264 -10.94 22.92 -31.93
CA ARG A 264 -9.54 22.70 -32.31
C ARG A 264 -9.35 22.97 -33.80
N ASP A 265 -8.08 23.12 -34.21
CA ASP A 265 -7.70 23.30 -35.62
C ASP A 265 -8.42 24.48 -36.30
N GLN A 266 -8.64 25.58 -35.56
CA GLN A 266 -9.30 26.75 -36.11
C GLN A 266 -8.43 27.42 -37.18
N THR A 267 -9.01 27.69 -38.34
CA THR A 267 -8.42 28.50 -39.41
C THR A 267 -9.28 29.73 -39.65
N GLY A 268 -8.65 30.91 -39.71
CA GLY A 268 -9.35 32.20 -39.75
C GLY A 268 -9.97 32.60 -38.41
N SER A 269 -10.75 33.68 -38.44
CA SER A 269 -11.43 34.25 -37.27
C SER A 269 -12.91 34.37 -37.55
N PHE A 270 -13.75 33.79 -36.70
CA PHE A 270 -15.19 34.01 -36.77
C PHE A 270 -15.52 35.48 -36.48
N VAL A 271 -16.61 35.96 -37.08
CA VAL A 271 -17.21 37.27 -36.81
C VAL A 271 -18.61 37.08 -36.24
N ALA A 272 -19.38 38.15 -36.06
CA ALA A 272 -20.80 38.01 -35.76
C ALA A 272 -21.52 37.41 -36.98
N GLU A 273 -21.85 36.13 -36.92
CA GLU A 273 -22.34 35.37 -38.08
C GLU A 273 -23.09 34.10 -37.68
N SER A 274 -23.69 33.43 -38.67
CA SER A 274 -24.22 32.08 -38.50
C SER A 274 -23.15 31.02 -38.85
N LEU A 275 -23.20 29.89 -38.14
CA LEU A 275 -22.36 28.73 -38.37
C LEU A 275 -23.05 27.72 -39.28
N ASN A 276 -22.27 27.07 -40.13
CA ASN A 276 -22.65 25.91 -40.93
C ASN A 276 -21.92 24.68 -40.37
N ALA A 277 -22.58 23.53 -40.24
CA ALA A 277 -21.97 22.30 -39.73
C ALA A 277 -22.76 21.07 -40.19
N GLY A 278 -22.09 19.93 -40.38
CA GLY A 278 -22.77 18.66 -40.71
C GLY A 278 -23.66 18.71 -41.96
N GLY A 279 -23.31 19.56 -42.95
CA GLY A 279 -24.12 19.81 -44.15
C GLY A 279 -25.30 20.78 -43.96
N SER A 280 -25.56 21.24 -42.73
CA SER A 280 -26.59 22.23 -42.41
C SER A 280 -26.05 23.66 -42.49
N VAL A 281 -26.89 24.57 -42.99
CA VAL A 281 -26.55 26.00 -43.12
C VAL A 281 -27.26 26.80 -42.03
N GLY A 282 -26.52 27.69 -41.36
CA GLY A 282 -27.02 28.55 -40.31
C GLY A 282 -27.60 27.77 -39.13
N ILE A 283 -26.89 26.74 -38.66
CA ILE A 283 -27.30 25.83 -37.59
C ILE A 283 -27.26 26.48 -36.21
N ALA A 284 -26.42 27.50 -36.02
CA ALA A 284 -26.31 28.31 -34.81
C ALA A 284 -25.75 29.69 -35.17
N SER A 285 -25.81 30.65 -34.24
CA SER A 285 -25.25 31.99 -34.41
C SER A 285 -24.20 32.30 -33.36
N VAL A 286 -23.17 33.05 -33.73
CA VAL A 286 -22.09 33.48 -32.85
C VAL A 286 -21.91 34.99 -32.91
N ALA A 287 -21.43 35.59 -31.83
CA ALA A 287 -21.28 37.05 -31.72
C ALA A 287 -19.90 37.56 -32.18
N GLY A 288 -18.94 36.65 -32.42
CA GLY A 288 -17.56 37.01 -32.73
C GLY A 288 -16.65 35.79 -32.71
N ASN A 289 -15.33 36.05 -32.66
CA ASN A 289 -14.32 35.00 -32.70
C ASN A 289 -14.30 34.16 -31.41
N SER A 290 -13.71 32.96 -31.51
CA SER A 290 -13.40 32.14 -30.35
C SER A 290 -12.30 32.76 -29.50
N TRP A 291 -12.31 32.44 -28.21
CA TRP A 291 -11.35 32.88 -27.21
C TRP A 291 -10.68 31.68 -26.53
N GLU A 292 -9.74 31.95 -25.63
CA GLU A 292 -9.06 30.93 -24.83
C GLU A 292 -10.07 30.01 -24.12
N SER A 293 -9.83 28.71 -24.06
CA SER A 293 -10.85 27.79 -23.52
C SER A 293 -11.08 27.92 -22.02
N GLY A 294 -10.08 28.42 -21.28
CA GLY A 294 -10.09 28.41 -19.81
C GLY A 294 -10.07 26.98 -19.24
N LEU A 295 -9.55 25.99 -19.99
CA LEU A 295 -9.31 24.63 -19.51
C LEU A 295 -8.12 24.60 -18.54
N VAL A 296 -8.40 25.08 -17.33
CA VAL A 296 -7.51 25.06 -16.17
C VAL A 296 -8.26 24.44 -15.00
N GLY A 297 -7.56 24.14 -13.91
CA GLY A 297 -8.24 23.76 -12.67
C GLY A 297 -8.47 22.26 -12.47
N PHE A 298 -7.54 21.43 -12.94
CA PHE A 298 -7.64 19.97 -12.82
C PHE A 298 -7.01 19.43 -11.54
N LEU A 299 -7.48 18.26 -11.09
CA LEU A 299 -6.97 17.51 -9.95
C LEU A 299 -6.58 16.10 -10.40
N GLY A 300 -5.40 15.97 -10.98
CA GLY A 300 -4.91 14.69 -11.46
C GLY A 300 -5.68 14.17 -12.67
N GLY A 301 -5.62 12.86 -12.86
CA GLY A 301 -6.29 12.19 -13.95
C GLY A 301 -6.12 10.68 -13.87
N PHE A 302 -6.73 9.99 -14.83
CA PHE A 302 -6.66 8.56 -14.99
C PHE A 302 -6.63 8.22 -16.48
N THR A 303 -6.37 6.96 -16.83
CA THR A 303 -6.28 6.53 -18.23
C THR A 303 -6.95 5.19 -18.46
N ASP A 304 -7.45 4.98 -19.67
CA ASP A 304 -7.85 3.67 -20.21
C ASP A 304 -6.71 2.98 -20.98
N GLY A 305 -5.50 3.56 -20.96
CA GLY A 305 -4.32 3.13 -21.70
C GLY A 305 -4.13 3.79 -23.07
N ARG A 306 -5.16 4.39 -23.65
CA ARG A 306 -5.09 5.14 -24.92
C ARG A 306 -5.29 6.64 -24.73
N TYR A 307 -6.21 7.01 -23.83
CA TYR A 307 -6.59 8.38 -23.55
C TYR A 307 -6.34 8.71 -22.09
N GLY A 308 -5.90 9.94 -21.83
CA GLY A 308 -5.82 10.51 -20.48
C GLY A 308 -7.05 11.35 -20.19
N TYR A 309 -7.67 11.15 -19.03
CA TYR A 309 -8.85 11.87 -18.57
C TYR A 309 -8.47 12.74 -17.37
N LEU A 310 -8.55 14.06 -17.55
CA LEU A 310 -8.25 15.01 -16.49
C LEU A 310 -9.50 15.33 -15.68
N VAL A 311 -9.35 15.29 -14.36
CA VAL A 311 -10.47 15.44 -13.43
C VAL A 311 -10.69 16.94 -13.16
N PRO A 312 -11.86 17.51 -13.53
CA PRO A 312 -12.10 18.94 -13.36
C PRO A 312 -12.44 19.27 -11.91
N GLN A 313 -11.85 20.32 -11.36
CA GLN A 313 -12.07 20.71 -9.98
C GLN A 313 -12.44 22.19 -9.84
N SER A 314 -11.46 23.09 -9.89
CA SER A 314 -11.69 24.52 -9.67
C SER A 314 -10.76 25.39 -10.52
N GLY A 315 -11.37 26.29 -11.30
CA GLY A 315 -10.67 27.27 -12.14
C GLY A 315 -10.81 28.69 -11.60
N SER A 316 -10.47 29.70 -12.41
CA SER A 316 -10.64 31.13 -12.09
C SER A 316 -12.09 31.48 -11.72
N ASP A 317 -13.03 30.80 -12.35
CA ASP A 317 -14.47 31.10 -12.25
C ASP A 317 -15.19 30.23 -11.20
N GLY A 318 -14.41 29.57 -10.33
CA GLY A 318 -14.92 28.63 -9.32
C GLY A 318 -14.91 27.17 -9.79
N LEU A 319 -15.78 26.37 -9.15
CA LEU A 319 -15.92 24.94 -9.49
C LEU A 319 -16.45 24.77 -10.92
N HIS A 320 -15.92 23.79 -11.67
CA HIS A 320 -16.41 23.45 -13.01
C HIS A 320 -16.52 21.95 -13.23
N GLY A 321 -17.31 21.55 -14.24
CA GLY A 321 -17.50 20.15 -14.65
C GLY A 321 -16.85 19.81 -15.99
N ARG A 322 -16.00 20.70 -16.52
CA ARG A 322 -15.37 20.55 -17.84
C ARG A 322 -14.14 19.66 -17.78
N ALA A 323 -14.31 18.35 -17.89
CA ALA A 323 -13.21 17.40 -17.97
C ALA A 323 -12.51 17.48 -19.33
N ALA A 324 -11.22 17.14 -19.38
CA ALA A 324 -10.46 17.08 -20.62
C ALA A 324 -10.02 15.64 -20.92
N ARG A 325 -10.18 15.20 -22.16
CA ARG A 325 -9.62 13.94 -22.68
C ARG A 325 -8.47 14.28 -23.63
N ILE A 326 -7.32 13.65 -23.44
CA ILE A 326 -6.12 13.81 -24.27
C ILE A 326 -5.85 12.48 -24.98
N ASP A 327 -5.64 12.48 -26.28
CA ASP A 327 -5.06 11.32 -26.99
C ASP A 327 -3.59 11.19 -26.62
N LEU A 328 -3.23 10.11 -25.92
CA LEU A 328 -1.87 9.94 -25.41
C LEU A 328 -0.86 9.59 -26.50
N ALA A 329 -1.33 9.09 -27.65
CA ALA A 329 -0.45 8.70 -28.74
C ALA A 329 0.13 9.91 -29.49
N ASP A 330 -0.66 10.96 -29.69
CA ASP A 330 -0.17 12.21 -30.27
C ASP A 330 0.19 13.27 -29.22
N PHE A 331 -0.39 13.17 -28.02
CA PHE A 331 -0.26 14.13 -26.91
C PHE A 331 -0.53 15.58 -27.35
N ALA A 332 -1.53 15.75 -28.21
CA ALA A 332 -1.93 17.04 -28.78
C ALA A 332 -3.44 17.14 -28.99
N SER A 333 -4.11 16.04 -29.35
CA SER A 333 -5.55 16.01 -29.56
C SER A 333 -6.29 16.07 -28.23
N VAL A 334 -7.02 17.16 -28.01
CA VAL A 334 -7.79 17.42 -26.79
C VAL A 334 -9.28 17.50 -27.09
N GLU A 335 -10.05 16.91 -26.20
CA GLU A 335 -11.51 16.90 -26.21
C GLU A 335 -12.05 17.36 -24.85
N VAL A 336 -13.18 18.08 -24.87
CA VAL A 336 -13.82 18.59 -23.65
C VAL A 336 -15.09 17.81 -23.38
N ILE A 337 -15.25 17.35 -22.15
CA ILE A 337 -16.42 16.61 -21.66
C ILE A 337 -17.12 17.51 -20.62
N PRO A 338 -18.23 18.19 -21.00
CA PRO A 338 -18.86 19.20 -20.16
C PRO A 338 -19.88 18.56 -19.19
N LEU A 339 -19.38 17.91 -18.14
CA LEU A 339 -20.21 17.21 -17.15
C LEU A 339 -21.17 18.14 -16.40
N ASP A 340 -20.85 19.44 -16.32
CA ASP A 340 -21.67 20.47 -15.68
C ASP A 340 -22.97 20.80 -16.45
N THR A 341 -23.17 20.22 -17.63
CA THR A 341 -24.42 20.27 -18.41
C THR A 341 -25.44 19.21 -17.98
N LEU A 342 -25.03 18.21 -17.19
CA LEU A 342 -25.93 17.18 -16.66
C LEU A 342 -26.83 17.73 -15.54
N PRO A 343 -27.98 17.07 -15.26
CA PRO A 343 -28.79 17.36 -14.08
C PRO A 343 -27.95 17.37 -12.80
N GLY A 344 -28.22 18.32 -11.90
CA GLY A 344 -27.42 18.55 -10.69
C GLY A 344 -26.16 19.40 -10.91
N SER A 345 -25.83 19.74 -12.16
CA SER A 345 -24.59 20.45 -12.55
C SER A 345 -23.33 19.90 -11.87
N PRO A 346 -22.99 18.61 -12.10
CA PRO A 346 -21.80 17.98 -11.54
C PRO A 346 -20.53 18.79 -11.79
N LYS A 347 -19.84 19.16 -10.71
CA LYS A 347 -18.59 19.95 -10.74
C LYS A 347 -17.79 19.75 -9.47
N GLY A 348 -16.50 20.07 -9.54
CA GLY A 348 -15.62 19.96 -8.39
C GLY A 348 -15.36 18.50 -8.01
N PHE A 349 -14.65 17.78 -8.87
CA PHE A 349 -14.37 16.36 -8.67
C PHE A 349 -13.01 16.16 -7.99
N GLY A 350 -12.88 15.06 -7.25
CA GLY A 350 -11.73 14.73 -6.40
C GLY A 350 -10.88 13.58 -6.91
N GLY A 351 -11.27 12.98 -8.03
CA GLY A 351 -10.59 11.88 -8.66
C GLY A 351 -11.47 11.23 -9.72
N GLY A 352 -11.01 10.12 -10.26
CA GLY A 352 -11.78 9.33 -11.21
C GLY A 352 -11.09 8.00 -11.51
N PHE A 353 -11.84 7.13 -12.17
CA PHE A 353 -11.39 5.79 -12.56
C PHE A 353 -12.15 5.34 -13.81
N THR A 354 -11.75 4.22 -14.38
CA THR A 354 -12.40 3.61 -15.54
C THR A 354 -12.58 2.11 -15.34
N ASP A 355 -13.68 1.57 -15.85
CA ASP A 355 -13.90 0.12 -15.98
C ASP A 355 -13.52 -0.40 -17.39
N GLY A 356 -12.99 0.47 -18.25
CA GLY A 356 -12.67 0.20 -19.65
C GLY A 356 -13.82 0.47 -20.63
N VAL A 357 -15.03 0.76 -20.14
CA VAL A 357 -16.22 1.08 -20.94
C VAL A 357 -16.70 2.52 -20.67
N HIS A 358 -16.60 2.97 -19.42
CA HIS A 358 -16.93 4.32 -18.98
C HIS A 358 -15.78 4.92 -18.16
N ALA A 359 -15.63 6.24 -18.28
CA ALA A 359 -14.86 7.05 -17.34
C ALA A 359 -15.80 7.57 -16.25
N TYR A 360 -15.39 7.46 -15.00
CA TYR A 360 -16.15 7.86 -13.81
C TYR A 360 -15.43 8.99 -13.08
N PHE A 361 -16.18 10.01 -12.66
CA PHE A 361 -15.68 11.20 -11.99
C PHE A 361 -16.24 11.28 -10.57
N VAL A 362 -15.36 11.21 -9.58
CA VAL A 362 -15.71 11.10 -8.16
C VAL A 362 -16.06 12.48 -7.58
N PRO A 363 -17.27 12.66 -7.01
CA PRO A 363 -17.74 13.97 -6.60
C PRO A 363 -17.15 14.39 -5.25
N THR A 364 -16.50 15.56 -5.20
CA THR A 364 -16.08 16.15 -3.93
C THR A 364 -17.10 17.16 -3.44
N PHE A 365 -17.50 18.12 -4.26
CA PHE A 365 -18.26 19.28 -3.77
C PHE A 365 -19.78 19.16 -3.97
N THR A 366 -20.23 18.59 -5.07
CA THR A 366 -21.66 18.52 -5.43
C THR A 366 -22.36 17.24 -4.97
N GLY A 367 -21.60 16.18 -4.66
CA GLY A 367 -22.15 14.83 -4.42
C GLY A 367 -22.74 14.14 -5.67
N CYS A 368 -22.66 14.77 -6.84
CA CYS A 368 -23.14 14.21 -8.11
C CYS A 368 -22.05 13.38 -8.79
N PHE A 369 -22.12 12.05 -8.65
CA PHE A 369 -21.21 11.10 -9.30
C PHE A 369 -21.52 11.00 -10.79
N ALA A 370 -20.55 11.29 -11.65
CA ALA A 370 -20.77 11.37 -13.09
C ALA A 370 -20.01 10.26 -13.84
N ARG A 371 -20.58 9.79 -14.95
CA ARG A 371 -19.89 8.91 -15.89
C ARG A 371 -20.06 9.37 -17.33
N VAL A 372 -19.11 8.98 -18.18
CA VAL A 372 -19.15 9.17 -19.63
C VAL A 372 -18.74 7.89 -20.33
N LYS A 373 -19.42 7.52 -21.41
CA LYS A 373 -19.07 6.34 -22.21
C LYS A 373 -17.85 6.62 -23.07
N LEU A 374 -16.84 5.76 -23.01
CA LEU A 374 -15.57 6.00 -23.70
C LEU A 374 -15.70 5.97 -25.23
N ALA A 375 -16.59 5.11 -25.73
CA ALA A 375 -16.89 4.96 -27.16
C ALA A 375 -17.70 6.14 -27.73
N ASN A 376 -18.41 6.89 -26.88
CA ASN A 376 -19.19 8.05 -27.29
C ASN A 376 -19.27 9.06 -26.14
N LEU A 377 -18.44 10.09 -26.18
CA LEU A 377 -18.32 11.07 -25.10
C LEU A 377 -19.55 11.96 -24.88
N ASP A 378 -20.54 11.89 -25.78
CA ASP A 378 -21.80 12.62 -25.64
C ASP A 378 -22.84 11.78 -24.87
N GLU A 379 -22.60 10.48 -24.65
CA GLU A 379 -23.37 9.63 -23.73
C GLU A 379 -22.80 9.76 -22.30
N MET A 380 -23.47 10.58 -21.49
CA MET A 380 -23.08 10.91 -20.11
C MET A 380 -24.26 10.77 -19.16
N ASP A 381 -24.00 10.32 -17.93
CA ASP A 381 -25.00 10.20 -16.86
C ASP A 381 -24.47 10.79 -15.56
N ALA A 382 -25.37 11.25 -14.68
CA ALA A 382 -25.06 11.67 -13.31
C ALA A 382 -25.99 11.01 -12.30
N LEU A 383 -25.43 10.63 -11.16
CA LEU A 383 -26.10 10.07 -10.00
C LEU A 383 -25.90 11.01 -8.80
N ASP A 384 -26.98 11.63 -8.33
CA ASP A 384 -26.94 12.51 -7.16
C ASP A 384 -26.99 11.67 -5.86
N LEU A 385 -25.84 11.53 -5.20
CA LEU A 385 -25.74 10.79 -3.95
C LEU A 385 -26.37 11.55 -2.78
N THR A 386 -26.48 12.87 -2.87
CA THR A 386 -27.06 13.69 -1.80
C THR A 386 -28.58 13.52 -1.69
N ALA A 387 -29.22 13.08 -2.78
CA ALA A 387 -30.63 12.70 -2.78
C ALA A 387 -30.89 11.43 -1.96
N LEU A 388 -29.89 10.55 -1.81
CA LEU A 388 -29.96 9.37 -0.94
C LEU A 388 -29.66 9.71 0.52
N ASP A 389 -28.56 10.43 0.74
CA ASP A 389 -28.11 10.90 2.05
C ASP A 389 -27.28 12.17 1.85
N GLY A 390 -27.72 13.29 2.43
CA GLY A 390 -27.10 14.60 2.27
C GLY A 390 -25.64 14.69 2.73
N ASP A 391 -25.18 13.72 3.54
CA ASP A 391 -23.79 13.63 3.96
C ASP A 391 -22.87 12.99 2.90
N LEU A 392 -23.41 12.42 1.82
CA LEU A 392 -22.64 11.76 0.76
C LEU A 392 -22.03 12.78 -0.20
N THR A 393 -21.14 13.61 0.35
CA THR A 393 -20.26 14.53 -0.35
C THR A 393 -18.84 14.39 0.19
N GLY A 394 -17.89 15.14 -0.35
CA GLY A 394 -16.52 15.18 0.14
C GLY A 394 -15.71 13.93 -0.17
N PHE A 395 -16.02 13.22 -1.26
CA PHE A 395 -15.18 12.10 -1.69
C PHE A 395 -13.92 12.59 -2.40
N VAL A 396 -12.79 11.93 -2.16
CA VAL A 396 -11.52 12.20 -2.83
C VAL A 396 -10.92 10.88 -3.31
N GLY A 397 -10.78 10.75 -4.62
CA GLY A 397 -10.41 9.48 -5.25
C GLY A 397 -11.49 8.38 -5.20
N GLY A 398 -11.30 7.39 -6.04
CA GLY A 398 -12.13 6.20 -6.10
C GLY A 398 -11.47 5.14 -6.97
N PHE A 399 -11.92 3.92 -6.85
CA PHE A 399 -11.39 2.78 -7.59
C PHE A 399 -12.53 1.82 -7.94
N THR A 400 -12.23 0.84 -8.78
CA THR A 400 -13.19 -0.20 -9.17
C THR A 400 -12.55 -1.58 -9.10
N ASP A 401 -13.37 -2.58 -8.78
CA ASP A 401 -13.04 -4.01 -8.93
C ASP A 401 -13.53 -4.57 -10.29
N GLY A 402 -14.03 -3.70 -11.18
CA GLY A 402 -14.60 -4.02 -12.49
C GLY A 402 -16.13 -4.14 -12.49
N ARG A 403 -16.77 -4.41 -11.34
CA ARG A 403 -18.23 -4.45 -11.22
C ARG A 403 -18.78 -3.25 -10.46
N TYR A 404 -18.11 -2.88 -9.37
CA TYR A 404 -18.53 -1.81 -8.49
C TYR A 404 -17.52 -0.66 -8.51
N GLY A 405 -18.02 0.56 -8.37
CA GLY A 405 -17.23 1.76 -8.09
C GLY A 405 -17.24 2.06 -6.61
N TYR A 406 -16.08 2.37 -6.05
CA TYR A 406 -15.90 2.65 -4.63
C TYR A 406 -15.41 4.10 -4.45
N LEU A 407 -16.16 4.90 -3.69
CA LEU A 407 -15.85 6.31 -3.44
C LEU A 407 -15.29 6.46 -2.02
N VAL A 408 -14.11 7.07 -1.93
CA VAL A 408 -13.39 7.18 -0.66
C VAL A 408 -13.72 8.52 0.01
N PRO A 409 -14.22 8.51 1.27
CA PRO A 409 -14.63 9.74 1.94
C PRO A 409 -13.43 10.53 2.47
N TRP A 410 -13.52 11.84 2.38
CA TRP A 410 -12.59 12.77 3.00
C TRP A 410 -13.34 13.77 3.89
N ASP A 411 -13.60 14.96 3.38
CA ASP A 411 -14.16 16.09 4.10
C ASP A 411 -14.89 17.03 3.15
N HIS A 412 -16.10 17.43 3.54
CA HIS A 412 -16.82 18.55 2.94
C HIS A 412 -17.77 19.16 3.97
N GLY A 413 -17.20 19.87 4.94
CA GLY A 413 -17.90 20.46 6.08
C GLY A 413 -17.81 19.62 7.36
N ALA A 414 -17.66 18.30 7.22
CA ALA A 414 -17.27 17.40 8.30
C ALA A 414 -16.59 16.14 7.74
N ARG A 415 -15.61 15.61 8.49
CA ARG A 415 -14.90 14.40 8.12
C ARG A 415 -15.81 13.18 8.23
N SER A 416 -15.87 12.40 7.17
CA SER A 416 -16.74 11.24 7.06
C SER A 416 -15.94 9.94 7.03
N GLY A 417 -16.55 8.87 7.55
CA GLY A 417 -16.10 7.48 7.38
C GLY A 417 -17.03 6.67 6.46
N LYS A 418 -17.97 7.33 5.78
CA LYS A 418 -18.96 6.68 4.89
C LYS A 418 -18.32 6.37 3.53
N VAL A 419 -17.89 5.12 3.32
CA VAL A 419 -17.45 4.62 2.01
C VAL A 419 -18.68 4.26 1.19
N VAL A 420 -18.72 4.71 -0.06
CA VAL A 420 -19.84 4.41 -0.97
C VAL A 420 -19.42 3.37 -1.99
N ARG A 421 -20.29 2.39 -2.25
CA ARG A 421 -20.20 1.41 -3.34
C ARG A 421 -21.37 1.61 -4.29
N VAL A 422 -21.10 1.74 -5.58
CA VAL A 422 -22.11 1.88 -6.64
C VAL A 422 -21.97 0.70 -7.61
N ASP A 423 -23.07 0.02 -7.97
CA ASP A 423 -23.04 -0.97 -9.08
C ASP A 423 -22.90 -0.22 -10.40
N LEU A 424 -21.83 -0.48 -11.14
CA LEU A 424 -21.52 0.23 -12.37
C LEU A 424 -22.38 -0.24 -13.55
N THR A 425 -23.01 -1.41 -13.42
CA THR A 425 -23.88 -1.98 -14.46
C THR A 425 -25.16 -1.17 -14.60
N ASP A 426 -25.82 -0.87 -13.49
CA ASP A 426 -27.06 -0.08 -13.47
C ASP A 426 -26.82 1.41 -13.17
N PHE A 427 -25.66 1.76 -12.61
CA PHE A 427 -25.28 3.10 -12.21
C PHE A 427 -26.31 3.80 -11.31
N ALA A 428 -26.97 3.00 -10.46
CA ALA A 428 -28.04 3.47 -9.59
C ALA A 428 -28.06 2.75 -8.23
N SER A 429 -27.66 1.48 -8.16
CA SER A 429 -27.64 0.72 -6.91
C SER A 429 -26.49 1.17 -6.02
N VAL A 430 -26.81 1.80 -4.90
CA VAL A 430 -25.84 2.36 -3.94
C VAL A 430 -25.88 1.61 -2.61
N ALA A 431 -24.70 1.27 -2.08
CA ALA A 431 -24.49 0.79 -0.72
C ALA A 431 -23.50 1.70 0.03
N VAL A 432 -23.73 1.90 1.33
CA VAL A 432 -22.89 2.77 2.17
C VAL A 432 -22.36 1.97 3.36
N LEU A 433 -21.05 1.99 3.57
CA LEU A 433 -20.37 1.40 4.72
C LEU A 433 -19.81 2.53 5.60
N ASN A 434 -20.26 2.61 6.85
CA ASN A 434 -19.76 3.60 7.80
C ASN A 434 -18.62 3.04 8.65
N LEU A 435 -17.37 3.31 8.26
CA LEU A 435 -16.17 2.87 8.99
C LEU A 435 -16.11 3.49 10.40
N ALA A 436 -16.63 4.71 10.57
CA ALA A 436 -16.65 5.37 11.87
C ALA A 436 -17.59 4.72 12.89
N ALA A 437 -18.51 3.87 12.44
CA ALA A 437 -19.35 3.06 13.33
C ALA A 437 -18.60 1.83 13.87
N PHE A 438 -17.64 1.31 13.10
CA PHE A 438 -16.73 0.25 13.57
C PHE A 438 -15.68 0.82 14.52
N ASP A 439 -15.08 1.94 14.14
CA ASP A 439 -14.05 2.62 14.94
C ASP A 439 -14.10 4.12 14.66
N SER A 440 -14.36 4.92 15.69
CA SER A 440 -14.61 6.37 15.56
C SER A 440 -13.46 7.16 14.94
N GLU A 441 -12.25 6.61 14.92
CA GLU A 441 -11.06 7.24 14.35
C GLU A 441 -10.96 7.07 12.83
N LEU A 442 -11.72 6.13 12.23
CA LEU A 442 -11.69 5.82 10.79
C LEU A 442 -12.47 6.85 9.96
N LYS A 443 -11.90 8.05 9.88
CA LYS A 443 -12.37 9.19 9.09
C LYS A 443 -11.16 9.95 8.53
N GLY A 444 -11.42 10.86 7.59
CA GLY A 444 -10.37 11.78 7.13
C GLY A 444 -9.30 11.09 6.28
N PHE A 445 -9.76 10.20 5.39
CA PHE A 445 -8.91 9.55 4.40
C PHE A 445 -8.60 10.50 3.23
N ILE A 446 -7.58 10.18 2.44
CA ILE A 446 -7.26 10.90 1.19
C ILE A 446 -6.98 9.90 0.06
N GLY A 447 -8.08 9.34 -0.45
CA GLY A 447 -8.04 8.29 -1.48
C GLY A 447 -7.80 6.89 -0.92
N GLY A 448 -7.73 5.95 -1.84
CA GLY A 448 -7.60 4.53 -1.55
C GLY A 448 -7.26 3.76 -2.80
N PHE A 449 -6.87 2.51 -2.62
CA PHE A 449 -6.54 1.60 -3.71
C PHE A 449 -7.08 0.20 -3.40
N THR A 450 -7.07 -0.67 -4.40
CA THR A 450 -7.51 -2.06 -4.26
C THR A 450 -6.53 -3.00 -4.94
N ASP A 451 -6.40 -4.21 -4.37
CA ASP A 451 -5.74 -5.36 -4.99
C ASP A 451 -6.74 -6.26 -5.76
N GLY A 452 -8.00 -5.84 -5.85
CA GLY A 452 -9.13 -6.57 -6.44
C GLY A 452 -9.97 -7.36 -5.44
N ARG A 453 -9.46 -7.66 -4.24
CA ARG A 453 -10.23 -8.32 -3.16
C ARG A 453 -10.56 -7.36 -2.02
N TYR A 454 -9.61 -6.52 -1.65
CA TYR A 454 -9.70 -5.61 -0.52
C TYR A 454 -9.56 -4.16 -1.00
N ALA A 455 -10.28 -3.27 -0.33
CA ALA A 455 -10.06 -1.84 -0.39
C ALA A 455 -9.13 -1.42 0.74
N TYR A 456 -8.16 -0.54 0.45
CA TYR A 456 -7.22 0.02 1.40
C TYR A 456 -7.39 1.54 1.42
N LEU A 457 -7.88 2.09 2.52
CA LEU A 457 -8.14 3.54 2.64
C LEU A 457 -6.91 4.23 3.24
N VAL A 458 -6.44 5.28 2.57
CA VAL A 458 -5.19 5.98 2.91
C VAL A 458 -5.48 7.01 4.00
N PRO A 459 -4.92 6.88 5.21
CA PRO A 459 -5.21 7.79 6.31
C PRO A 459 -4.45 9.11 6.15
N TYR A 460 -5.15 10.22 6.39
CA TYR A 460 -4.58 11.56 6.28
C TYR A 460 -4.76 12.38 7.56
N ASP A 461 -5.96 12.90 7.79
CA ASP A 461 -6.18 13.89 8.84
C ASP A 461 -7.59 13.77 9.39
N ASN A 462 -7.69 13.47 10.69
CA ASN A 462 -8.93 13.44 11.45
C ASN A 462 -8.91 14.45 12.61
N GLY A 463 -8.47 15.67 12.33
CA GLY A 463 -8.25 16.73 13.33
C GLY A 463 -6.83 16.71 13.87
N GLN A 464 -6.18 15.56 13.77
CA GLN A 464 -4.74 15.34 13.82
C GLN A 464 -4.34 14.38 12.69
N LYS A 465 -3.07 14.37 12.30
CA LYS A 465 -2.56 13.40 11.33
C LYS A 465 -2.69 11.98 11.89
N SER A 466 -3.16 11.05 11.05
CA SER A 466 -3.37 9.65 11.42
C SER A 466 -2.57 8.71 10.53
N GLY A 467 -2.06 7.62 11.10
CA GLY A 467 -1.44 6.48 10.39
C GLY A 467 -2.31 5.22 10.40
N LYS A 468 -3.59 5.32 10.77
CA LYS A 468 -4.48 4.18 10.93
C LYS A 468 -5.14 3.78 9.60
N VAL A 469 -4.56 2.79 8.94
CA VAL A 469 -5.05 2.27 7.66
C VAL A 469 -6.27 1.38 7.89
N ALA A 470 -7.33 1.58 7.10
CA ALA A 470 -8.47 0.68 7.07
C ALA A 470 -8.41 -0.23 5.83
N ARG A 471 -8.67 -1.52 6.02
CA ARG A 471 -8.86 -2.52 4.98
C ARG A 471 -10.29 -3.05 5.03
N VAL A 472 -11.00 -3.01 3.90
CA VAL A 472 -12.38 -3.49 3.76
C VAL A 472 -12.41 -4.65 2.77
N ASP A 473 -13.06 -5.77 3.12
CA ASP A 473 -13.32 -6.86 2.18
C ASP A 473 -14.40 -6.44 1.18
N LEU A 474 -14.08 -6.43 -0.11
CA LEU A 474 -15.01 -5.97 -1.14
C LEU A 474 -16.09 -7.00 -1.47
N ALA A 475 -15.87 -8.27 -1.16
CA ALA A 475 -16.84 -9.33 -1.47
C ALA A 475 -18.10 -9.23 -0.60
N ASP A 476 -17.93 -8.93 0.69
CA ASP A 476 -19.05 -8.69 1.60
C ASP A 476 -19.34 -7.20 1.83
N PHE A 477 -18.35 -6.32 1.58
CA PHE A 477 -18.40 -4.88 1.82
C PHE A 477 -18.85 -4.51 3.24
N SER A 478 -18.34 -5.25 4.22
CA SER A 478 -18.67 -5.08 5.64
C SER A 478 -17.55 -5.51 6.60
N SER A 479 -16.71 -6.48 6.22
CA SER A 479 -15.59 -6.94 7.03
C SER A 479 -14.45 -5.92 7.00
N ILE A 480 -14.10 -5.40 8.18
CA ILE A 480 -13.09 -4.33 8.37
C ILE A 480 -11.91 -4.87 9.18
N THR A 481 -10.69 -4.59 8.73
CA THR A 481 -9.44 -4.77 9.50
C THR A 481 -8.66 -3.46 9.51
N THR A 482 -7.93 -3.18 10.58
CA THR A 482 -7.11 -1.97 10.68
C THR A 482 -5.64 -2.30 10.90
N LEU A 483 -4.76 -1.45 10.38
CA LEU A 483 -3.33 -1.46 10.67
C LEU A 483 -2.90 -0.08 11.15
N ASP A 484 -2.34 0.01 12.35
CA ASP A 484 -1.80 1.24 12.89
C ASP A 484 -0.31 1.37 12.54
N LEU A 485 -0.01 2.24 11.57
CA LEU A 485 1.37 2.51 11.16
C LEU A 485 2.14 3.35 12.18
N GLU A 486 1.46 4.14 13.03
CA GLU A 486 2.11 4.94 14.08
C GLU A 486 2.70 4.06 15.18
N ALA A 487 2.10 2.89 15.42
CA ALA A 487 2.64 1.87 16.32
C ALA A 487 3.94 1.24 15.79
N VAL A 488 4.17 1.26 14.48
CA VAL A 488 5.41 0.78 13.84
C VAL A 488 6.49 1.88 13.90
N ASP A 489 6.12 3.10 13.50
CA ASP A 489 6.97 4.29 13.59
C ASP A 489 6.07 5.54 13.74
N PRO A 490 6.24 6.35 14.81
CA PRO A 490 5.35 7.49 15.12
C PRO A 490 5.23 8.57 14.04
N ASP A 491 6.13 8.56 13.05
CA ASP A 491 6.13 9.48 11.92
C ASP A 491 5.24 8.99 10.76
N LEU A 492 4.82 7.72 10.72
CA LEU A 492 4.04 7.14 9.63
C LEU A 492 2.56 7.53 9.69
N LYS A 493 2.26 8.80 9.39
CA LYS A 493 0.92 9.37 9.42
C LYS A 493 0.77 10.52 8.44
N GLY A 494 -0.48 10.86 8.13
CA GLY A 494 -0.76 12.01 7.28
C GLY A 494 -0.33 11.80 5.83
N PHE A 495 -0.51 10.58 5.34
CA PHE A 495 -0.24 10.24 3.94
C PHE A 495 -1.15 11.02 3.01
N TYR A 496 -0.70 11.24 1.77
CA TYR A 496 -1.39 12.08 0.78
C TYR A 496 -1.82 11.32 -0.46
N GLY A 497 -1.67 10.01 -0.43
CA GLY A 497 -2.06 9.10 -1.49
C GLY A 497 -1.47 7.71 -1.23
N GLY A 498 -1.91 6.75 -2.03
CA GLY A 498 -1.36 5.41 -1.98
C GLY A 498 -1.62 4.66 -3.28
N PHE A 499 -0.80 3.64 -3.52
CA PHE A 499 -0.89 2.80 -4.71
C PHE A 499 -0.40 1.39 -4.38
N THR A 500 -0.62 0.45 -5.30
CA THR A 500 -0.18 -0.94 -5.12
C THR A 500 0.45 -1.51 -6.38
N ASP A 501 1.37 -2.45 -6.21
CA ASP A 501 1.88 -3.34 -7.27
C ASP A 501 1.14 -4.69 -7.32
N GLY A 502 0.06 -4.83 -6.53
CA GLY A 502 -0.72 -6.06 -6.35
C GLY A 502 -0.28 -6.90 -5.15
N ARG A 503 0.99 -6.85 -4.73
CA ARG A 503 1.49 -7.56 -3.54
C ARG A 503 1.63 -6.62 -2.34
N TYR A 504 2.10 -5.42 -2.59
CA TYR A 504 2.42 -4.43 -1.58
C TYR A 504 1.59 -3.17 -1.79
N GLY A 505 1.16 -2.56 -0.69
CA GLY A 505 0.56 -1.23 -0.66
C GLY A 505 1.60 -0.20 -0.26
N TYR A 506 1.65 0.92 -0.96
CA TYR A 506 2.60 2.01 -0.76
C TYR A 506 1.83 3.24 -0.29
N PHE A 507 2.16 3.74 0.92
CA PHE A 507 1.51 4.90 1.54
C PHE A 507 2.44 6.10 1.47
N VAL A 508 2.03 7.09 0.70
CA VAL A 508 2.90 8.16 0.19
C VAL A 508 2.87 9.38 1.11
N PRO A 509 4.03 9.87 1.60
CA PRO A 509 4.09 11.00 2.53
C PRO A 509 3.90 12.36 1.83
N ASN A 510 3.28 13.32 2.52
CA ASN A 510 3.12 14.69 2.01
C ASN A 510 4.35 15.60 2.29
N ALA A 511 4.27 16.87 1.92
CA ALA A 511 5.29 17.92 1.98
C ALA A 511 5.62 18.42 3.41
N GLY A 512 5.23 17.65 4.42
CA GLY A 512 5.50 17.97 5.82
C GLY A 512 6.93 17.67 6.24
N ALA A 513 7.16 17.73 7.57
CA ALA A 513 8.47 17.40 8.16
C ALA A 513 8.90 15.95 7.89
N VAL A 514 7.93 15.05 7.72
CA VAL A 514 8.14 13.61 7.51
C VAL A 514 8.02 13.25 6.03
N ALA A 515 9.05 12.59 5.49
CA ALA A 515 9.08 12.07 4.13
C ALA A 515 9.28 10.54 4.11
N LYS A 516 8.65 9.84 5.05
CA LYS A 516 8.73 8.38 5.18
C LYS A 516 7.62 7.69 4.38
N LEU A 517 8.01 6.97 3.33
CA LEU A 517 7.14 6.09 2.56
C LEU A 517 7.00 4.76 3.32
N ALA A 518 5.76 4.32 3.56
CA ALA A 518 5.49 2.99 4.12
C ALA A 518 5.11 2.02 3.00
N ARG A 519 5.70 0.82 3.01
CA ARG A 519 5.28 -0.32 2.20
C ARG A 519 4.70 -1.39 3.12
N VAL A 520 3.46 -1.78 2.88
CA VAL A 520 2.75 -2.81 3.63
C VAL A 520 2.57 -4.04 2.75
N ASP A 521 2.87 -5.23 3.26
CA ASP A 521 2.51 -6.49 2.61
C ASP A 521 0.99 -6.68 2.70
N LEU A 522 0.31 -6.75 1.55
CA LEU A 522 -1.15 -6.80 1.50
C LEU A 522 -1.73 -8.18 1.85
N GLU A 523 -0.93 -9.24 1.71
CA GLU A 523 -1.35 -10.61 2.04
C GLU A 523 -1.51 -10.77 3.55
N ASP A 524 -0.49 -10.42 4.33
CA ASP A 524 -0.54 -10.53 5.79
C ASP A 524 -1.08 -9.27 6.49
N PHE A 525 -1.12 -8.14 5.78
CA PHE A 525 -1.57 -6.83 6.25
C PHE A 525 -1.00 -6.43 7.61
N SER A 526 0.27 -6.77 7.84
CA SER A 526 0.97 -6.49 9.10
C SER A 526 2.47 -6.28 8.94
N THR A 527 3.09 -6.83 7.89
CA THR A 527 4.50 -6.60 7.59
C THR A 527 4.69 -5.23 6.94
N VAL A 528 5.41 -4.34 7.64
CA VAL A 528 5.69 -2.95 7.20
C VAL A 528 7.18 -2.75 6.96
N SER A 529 7.52 -2.13 5.82
CA SER A 529 8.86 -1.63 5.49
C SER A 529 8.82 -0.11 5.32
N ILE A 530 9.90 0.60 5.69
CA ILE A 530 9.94 2.07 5.71
C ILE A 530 11.10 2.59 4.86
N CYS A 531 10.83 3.57 4.01
CA CYS A 531 11.84 4.32 3.26
C CYS A 531 11.79 5.81 3.66
N ASP A 532 12.85 6.33 4.28
CA ASP A 532 13.00 7.77 4.47
C ASP A 532 13.53 8.38 3.17
N LEU A 533 12.64 9.06 2.44
CA LEU A 533 12.97 9.68 1.15
C LEU A 533 14.00 10.80 1.30
N THR A 534 14.15 11.41 2.47
CA THR A 534 15.12 12.49 2.68
C THR A 534 16.52 11.99 2.99
N ALA A 535 16.63 10.78 3.57
CA ALA A 535 17.89 10.07 3.68
C ALA A 535 18.43 9.64 2.31
N VAL A 536 17.53 9.48 1.33
CA VAL A 536 17.88 9.23 -0.06
C VAL A 536 18.34 10.53 -0.75
N HIS A 537 17.50 11.56 -0.75
CA HIS A 537 17.82 12.85 -1.34
C HIS A 537 17.10 13.98 -0.59
N PRO A 538 17.78 15.07 -0.18
CA PRO A 538 17.19 16.10 0.69
C PRO A 538 15.92 16.76 0.13
N GLN A 539 15.79 16.82 -1.20
CA GLN A 539 14.64 17.41 -1.90
C GLN A 539 13.46 16.44 -2.12
N MET A 540 13.62 15.14 -1.84
CA MET A 540 12.52 14.18 -1.99
C MET A 540 11.54 14.29 -0.82
N ARG A 541 10.73 15.35 -0.86
CA ARG A 541 9.67 15.68 0.09
C ARG A 541 8.44 16.08 -0.72
N GLY A 542 7.25 15.80 -0.17
CA GLY A 542 6.02 16.29 -0.80
C GLY A 542 5.59 15.49 -2.01
N TYR A 543 4.87 14.40 -1.76
CA TYR A 543 4.27 13.57 -2.80
C TYR A 543 2.77 13.39 -2.54
N CYS A 544 1.97 13.29 -3.60
CA CYS A 544 0.50 13.19 -3.55
C CYS A 544 -0.05 11.87 -4.11
N GLY A 545 0.81 10.85 -4.17
CA GLY A 545 0.49 9.55 -4.72
C GLY A 545 1.60 9.03 -5.63
N GLY A 546 1.25 8.07 -6.47
CA GLY A 546 2.19 7.45 -7.37
C GLY A 546 1.55 6.32 -8.17
N TYR A 547 2.36 5.72 -9.03
CA TYR A 547 1.96 4.57 -9.84
C TYR A 547 3.14 3.62 -10.03
N VAL A 548 2.83 2.39 -10.41
CA VAL A 548 3.82 1.35 -10.68
C VAL A 548 3.98 1.18 -12.19
N ASN A 549 5.22 1.14 -12.67
CA ASN A 549 5.52 0.77 -14.04
C ASN A 549 6.90 0.10 -14.14
N GLY A 550 7.03 -0.98 -14.91
CA GLY A 550 8.32 -1.62 -15.21
C GLY A 550 9.13 -2.06 -13.99
N GLY A 551 8.49 -2.44 -12.88
CA GLY A 551 9.17 -2.78 -11.62
C GLY A 551 9.65 -1.58 -10.80
N TYR A 552 9.20 -0.37 -11.14
CA TYR A 552 9.47 0.87 -10.41
C TYR A 552 8.17 1.49 -9.90
N GLY A 553 8.26 2.14 -8.74
CA GLY A 553 7.25 3.06 -8.21
C GLY A 553 7.67 4.49 -8.54
N TYR A 554 6.74 5.26 -9.09
CA TYR A 554 6.93 6.65 -9.46
C TYR A 554 6.09 7.51 -8.52
N LEU A 555 6.73 8.35 -7.72
CA LEU A 555 6.05 9.24 -6.78
C LEU A 555 5.76 10.58 -7.46
N VAL A 556 4.49 10.96 -7.47
CA VAL A 556 4.01 12.22 -8.06
C VAL A 556 4.22 13.33 -7.04
N PRO A 557 4.98 14.39 -7.37
CA PRO A 557 5.22 15.48 -6.43
C PRO A 557 3.91 16.21 -6.09
N SER A 558 3.84 16.70 -4.86
CA SER A 558 2.76 17.53 -4.31
C SER A 558 3.33 18.91 -4.09
N PHE A 559 2.86 19.92 -4.82
CA PHE A 559 3.35 21.31 -4.68
C PHE A 559 4.87 21.47 -4.89
N ALA A 560 5.47 20.54 -5.64
CA ALA A 560 6.89 20.47 -5.94
C ALA A 560 7.08 20.02 -7.41
N THR A 561 8.30 20.05 -7.90
CA THR A 561 8.60 19.80 -9.33
C THR A 561 9.32 18.47 -9.57
N THR A 562 9.82 17.81 -8.52
CA THR A 562 10.69 16.63 -8.66
C THR A 562 9.91 15.33 -8.52
N VAL A 563 9.77 14.58 -9.62
CA VAL A 563 9.29 13.20 -9.61
C VAL A 563 10.37 12.29 -9.07
N ALA A 564 10.03 11.34 -8.20
CA ALA A 564 10.96 10.32 -7.72
C ALA A 564 10.64 8.96 -8.33
N ARG A 565 11.68 8.23 -8.75
CA ARG A 565 11.58 6.82 -9.15
C ARG A 565 12.27 5.93 -8.14
N LEU A 566 11.58 4.88 -7.69
CA LEU A 566 12.03 3.89 -6.71
C LEU A 566 11.90 2.49 -7.30
N GLN A 567 12.92 1.63 -7.17
CA GLN A 567 12.79 0.24 -7.59
C GLN A 567 11.93 -0.55 -6.60
N LEU A 568 10.99 -1.34 -7.12
CA LEU A 568 10.11 -2.19 -6.33
C LEU A 568 10.64 -3.63 -6.40
N GLY A 569 11.01 -4.17 -5.24
CA GLY A 569 11.49 -5.55 -5.09
C GLY A 569 13.00 -5.71 -5.31
N PHE A 570 13.53 -6.83 -4.79
CA PHE A 570 14.89 -7.29 -5.11
C PHE A 570 14.89 -7.75 -6.56
N GLY A 571 15.51 -6.98 -7.45
CA GLY A 571 15.96 -7.54 -8.72
C GLY A 571 16.80 -8.77 -8.41
N GLY A 572 16.36 -9.94 -8.88
CA GLY A 572 17.19 -11.14 -8.89
C GLY A 572 18.46 -10.82 -9.66
N GLY A 573 19.56 -10.72 -8.93
CA GLY A 573 20.88 -10.34 -9.42
C GLY A 573 21.88 -10.48 -8.29
N LEU A 574 22.11 -11.73 -7.88
CA LEU A 574 23.43 -12.15 -7.41
C LEU A 574 24.27 -12.49 -8.63
#